data_AF-A0A957ST16-F1
#
_entry.id   AF-A0A957ST16-F1
#
_cell.length_a   1.000
_cell.length_b   1.000
_cell.length_c   1.000
_cell.angle_alpha   90.00
_cell.angle_beta   90.00
_cell.angle_gamma   90.00
#
_symmetry.space_group_name_H-M   'P 1'
#
loop_
_entity.id
_entity.type
_entity.pdbx_description
1 polymer ?
#
loop_
_entity_poly.entity_id
_entity_poly.type
_entity_poly.pdbx_seq_one_letter_code
_entity_poly.pdbx_strand_id
1 'polypeptide(L)' 'LGPLSYFVLGDNRGNSNDSRAFGPVRREDILGRVWLRYWPLSQMTTF' A
#
# COMPACT_ATOMS: atom_id res chain seq x y z
N LEU A 1 -2.80 -14.81 8.36
CA LEU A 1 -2.04 -13.61 8.77
C LEU A 1 -1.86 -13.67 10.28
N GLY A 2 -0.65 -13.38 10.77
CA GLY A 2 -0.42 -13.26 12.21
C GLY A 2 -1.07 -11.99 12.77
N PRO A 3 -1.18 -11.87 14.11
CA PRO A 3 -1.59 -10.62 14.75
C PRO A 3 -0.69 -9.46 14.28
N LEU A 4 -1.29 -8.29 14.04
CA LEU A 4 -0.59 -7.08 13.61
C LEU A 4 0.23 -7.24 12.31
N SER A 5 -0.17 -8.15 11.43
CA SER A 5 0.43 -8.32 10.09
C SER A 5 -0.59 -8.05 9.00
N TYR A 6 -0.11 -7.48 7.90
CA TYR A 6 -0.90 -7.05 6.75
C TYR A 6 -0.39 -7.74 5.50
N PHE A 7 -1.29 -8.28 4.70
CA PHE A 7 -0.96 -8.71 3.34
C PHE A 7 -1.22 -7.53 2.40
N VAL A 8 -0.16 -7.00 1.79
CA VAL A 8 -0.26 -5.84 0.89
C VAL A 8 -0.16 -6.27 -0.57
N LEU A 9 -0.94 -5.63 -1.43
CA LEU A 9 -0.97 -5.86 -2.86
C LEU A 9 -0.84 -4.53 -3.59
N GLY A 10 0.05 -4.46 -4.57
CA GLY A 10 0.10 -3.30 -5.46
C GLY A 10 -1.02 -3.33 -6.49
N ASP A 11 -1.45 -2.14 -6.94
CA ASP A 11 -2.47 -2.01 -7.98
C ASP A 11 -1.97 -2.54 -9.34
N ASN A 12 -0.69 -2.33 -9.66
CA ASN A 12 -0.05 -2.87 -10.85
C ASN A 12 0.41 -4.34 -10.63
N ARG A 13 -0.56 -5.25 -10.59
CA ARG A 13 -0.37 -6.65 -10.16
C ARG A 13 0.73 -7.42 -10.89
N GLY A 14 0.92 -7.17 -12.18
CA GLY A 14 1.92 -7.85 -13.01
C GLY A 14 3.35 -7.38 -12.78
N ASN A 15 3.52 -6.17 -12.22
CA ASN A 15 4.83 -5.53 -12.04
C ASN A 15 5.03 -5.01 -10.61
N SER A 16 4.35 -5.61 -9.64
CA SER A 16 4.47 -5.25 -8.23
C SER A 16 5.20 -6.36 -7.47
N ASN A 17 6.31 -5.99 -6.84
CA ASN A 17 6.94 -6.80 -5.81
C ASN A 17 6.26 -6.48 -4.47
N ASP A 18 5.33 -7.33 -4.06
CA ASP A 18 4.50 -7.14 -2.87
C ASP A 18 4.45 -8.41 -2.00
N SER A 19 3.48 -8.52 -1.09
CA SER A 19 3.42 -9.64 -0.14
C SER A 19 3.32 -11.02 -0.80
N ARG A 20 3.00 -11.12 -2.10
CA ARG A 20 3.08 -12.38 -2.85
C ARG A 20 4.51 -12.89 -3.00
N ALA A 21 5.49 -12.01 -2.99
CA ALA A 21 6.91 -12.33 -3.16
C ALA A 21 7.68 -12.32 -1.83
N PHE A 22 7.46 -11.32 -0.96
CA PHE A 22 8.21 -11.18 0.30
C PHE A 22 7.42 -11.53 1.57
N GLY A 23 6.13 -11.86 1.45
CA GLY A 23 5.27 -12.18 2.61
C GLY A 23 4.63 -10.95 3.29
N PRO A 24 3.94 -11.15 4.42
CA PRO A 24 3.20 -10.09 5.11
C PRO A 24 4.09 -8.99 5.72
N VAL A 25 3.59 -7.77 5.80
CA VAL A 25 4.24 -6.60 6.44
C VAL A 25 3.73 -6.43 7.87
N ARG A 26 4.60 -6.07 8.82
CA ARG A 26 4.21 -5.84 10.21
C ARG A 26 3.60 -4.45 10.39
N ARG A 27 2.70 -4.29 11.36
CA ARG A 27 2.02 -3.02 11.67
C ARG A 27 3.00 -1.87 11.93
N GLU A 28 4.11 -2.16 12.60
CA GLU A 28 5.15 -1.18 12.96
C GLU A 28 5.88 -0.60 11.75
N ASP A 29 5.93 -1.36 10.65
CA ASP A 29 6.58 -0.93 9.40
C ASP A 29 5.64 -0.01 8.56
N ILE A 30 4.37 0.16 8.97
CA ILE A 30 3.38 1.01 8.30
C ILE A 30 3.37 2.40 8.92
N LEU A 31 3.89 3.38 8.18
CA LEU A 31 3.93 4.79 8.59
C LEU A 31 2.55 5.45 8.63
N GLY A 32 1.69 5.19 7.64
CA GLY A 32 0.37 5.83 7.54
C GLY A 32 -0.44 5.38 6.34
N ARG A 33 -1.64 5.96 6.19
CA ARG A 33 -2.55 5.72 5.05
C ARG A 33 -2.56 6.93 4.12
N VAL A 34 -2.49 6.67 2.81
CA VAL A 34 -2.70 7.70 1.79
C VAL A 34 -4.20 8.00 1.70
N TRP A 35 -4.57 9.28 1.87
CA TRP A 35 -5.96 9.76 1.82
C TRP A 35 -6.18 10.88 0.79
N LEU A 36 -5.10 11.45 0.24
CA LEU A 36 -5.12 12.52 -0.76
C LEU A 36 -3.95 12.37 -1.73
N ARG A 37 -4.23 12.50 -3.02
CA ARG A 37 -3.24 12.80 -4.07
C ARG A 37 -3.45 14.24 -4.51
N TYR A 38 -2.48 15.10 -4.22
CA TYR A 38 -2.58 16.53 -4.54
C TYR A 38 -2.02 16.90 -5.93
N TRP A 39 -1.14 16.07 -6.52
CA TRP A 39 -0.51 16.34 -7.81
C TRP A 39 -0.79 15.22 -8.84
N PRO A 40 -0.97 15.55 -10.14
CA PRO A 40 -1.09 16.90 -10.70
C PRO A 40 -2.38 17.59 -10.23
N LEU A 41 -2.35 18.93 -10.10
CA LEU A 41 -3.46 19.70 -9.51
C LEU A 41 -4.80 19.46 -10.21
N SER A 42 -4.80 19.25 -11.54
CA SER A 42 -5.99 18.92 -12.33
C SER A 42 -6.58 17.54 -12.02
N GLN A 43 -5.86 16.69 -11.30
CA GLN A 43 -6.27 15.33 -10.93
C GLN A 43 -6.23 15.12 -9.41
N MET A 44 -6.32 16.22 -8.64
CA MET A 44 -6.38 16.16 -7.19
C MET A 44 -7.58 15.30 -6.76
N THR A 45 -7.35 14.30 -5.91
CA THR A 45 -8.39 13.35 -5.49
C THR A 45 -8.12 12.78 -4.11
N THR A 46 -9.19 12.45 -3.38
CA THR A 46 -9.16 11.79 -2.08
C THR A 46 -9.51 10.30 -2.21
N PHE A 47 -8.98 9.44 -1.33
CA PHE A 47 -9.15 7.98 -1.37
C PHE A 47 -9.84 7.41 -0.13
#